data_AF-A0A7K3Z079-F1
#
_entry.id   AF-A0A7K3Z079-F1
#
_cell.length_a   1.000
_cell.length_b   1.000
_cell.length_c   1.000
_cell.angle_alpha   90.00
_cell.angle_beta   90.00
_cell.angle_gamma   90.00
#
_symmetry.space_group_name_H-M   'P 1'
#
loop_
_entity.id
_entity.type
_entity.pdbx_description
1 polymer ?
#
loop_
_entity_poly.entity_id
_entity_poly.type
_entity_poly.pdbx_seq_one_letter_code
_entity_poly.pdbx_strand_id
1 'polypeptide(L)'
;YLKSDEEFIRAVSQVLAIRDTGRNNRVHVECVSVTDPRINAGIIRHILPAADSAGMNENELSLLLGHPLEPGPEHLVKGVLELAKKTGLARIHLHTYGLYLLAVREDRARPKLSRDALLFAATITAAAARGTTIAVSPHGIAALRRITTPLGEEDAPGMWCTRDYHIQAVPTLIATESTRTTGLGDILSSTAFVADWL
;
A
#
# COMPACT_ATOMS: atom_id res chain seq x y z
N TYR A 1 -5.51 -21.65 4.53
CA TYR A 1 -4.74 -20.69 5.35
C TYR A 1 -3.51 -21.39 5.88
N LEU A 2 -2.36 -20.70 5.87
CA LEU A 2 -1.09 -21.17 6.43
C LEU A 2 -1.27 -21.33 7.95
N LYS A 3 -0.84 -22.47 8.51
CA LYS A 3 -1.09 -22.89 9.90
C LYS A 3 0.17 -23.30 10.65
N SER A 4 1.27 -23.59 9.94
CA SER A 4 2.55 -23.98 10.54
C SER A 4 3.72 -23.24 9.90
N ASP A 5 4.84 -23.14 10.64
CA ASP A 5 6.08 -22.57 10.14
C ASP A 5 6.55 -23.25 8.84
N GLU A 6 6.36 -24.56 8.71
CA GLU A 6 6.70 -25.32 7.50
C GLU A 6 5.88 -24.84 6.28
N GLU A 7 4.59 -24.57 6.47
CA GLU A 7 3.75 -24.02 5.40
C GLU A 7 4.19 -22.60 5.00
N PHE A 8 4.60 -21.78 5.98
CA PHE A 8 5.17 -20.45 5.71
C PHE A 8 6.50 -20.55 4.95
N ILE A 9 7.40 -21.44 5.36
CA ILE A 9 8.67 -21.68 4.67
C ILE A 9 8.42 -22.12 3.23
N ARG A 10 7.48 -23.04 3.01
CA ARG A 10 7.10 -23.47 1.65
C ARG A 10 6.56 -22.31 0.82
N ALA A 11 5.70 -21.48 1.38
CA ALA A 11 5.16 -20.30 0.69
C ALA A 11 6.27 -19.30 0.33
N VAL A 12 7.24 -19.06 1.24
CA VAL A 12 8.41 -18.22 0.94
C VAL A 12 9.23 -18.80 -0.21
N SER A 13 9.49 -20.10 -0.20
CA SER A 13 10.23 -20.74 -1.30
C SER A 13 9.54 -20.55 -2.65
N GLN A 14 8.20 -20.55 -2.69
CA GLN A 14 7.44 -20.27 -3.91
C GLN A 14 7.56 -18.80 -4.34
N VAL A 15 7.45 -17.86 -3.40
CA VAL A 15 7.65 -16.42 -3.66
C VAL A 15 9.04 -16.15 -4.25
N LEU A 16 10.08 -16.72 -3.64
CA LEU A 16 11.46 -16.59 -4.10
C LEU A 16 11.65 -17.25 -5.47
N ALA A 17 11.11 -18.45 -5.68
CA ALA A 17 11.20 -19.12 -6.98
C ALA A 17 10.56 -18.28 -8.10
N ILE A 18 9.38 -17.69 -7.87
CA ILE A 18 8.74 -16.79 -8.84
C ILE A 18 9.62 -15.58 -9.12
N ARG A 19 10.15 -14.93 -8.09
CA ARG A 19 11.05 -13.79 -8.22
C ARG A 19 12.32 -14.14 -9.01
N ASP A 20 12.84 -15.33 -8.81
CA ASP A 20 14.11 -15.76 -9.42
C ASP A 20 13.95 -16.28 -10.86
N THR A 21 12.71 -16.44 -11.38
CA THR A 21 12.47 -16.82 -12.79
C THR A 21 12.90 -15.76 -13.80
N GLY A 22 13.19 -14.52 -13.37
CA GLY A 22 13.70 -13.47 -14.24
C GLY A 22 14.26 -12.29 -13.46
N ARG A 23 15.31 -11.64 -13.98
CA ARG A 23 16.00 -10.52 -13.29
C ARG A 23 15.11 -9.32 -12.94
N ASN A 24 13.94 -9.20 -13.59
CA ASN A 24 13.00 -8.10 -13.41
C ASN A 24 11.68 -8.52 -12.77
N ASN A 25 11.54 -9.78 -12.35
CA ASN A 25 10.29 -10.22 -11.74
C ASN A 25 10.16 -9.63 -10.33
N ARG A 26 8.97 -9.11 -10.04
CA ARG A 26 8.64 -8.48 -8.77
C ARG A 26 7.44 -9.17 -8.17
N VAL A 27 7.45 -9.36 -6.86
CA VAL A 27 6.33 -9.97 -6.14
C VAL A 27 5.61 -8.91 -5.30
N HIS A 28 4.31 -8.81 -5.51
CA HIS A 28 3.39 -8.02 -4.70
C HIS A 28 2.49 -8.94 -3.86
N VAL A 29 2.31 -8.60 -2.59
CA VAL A 29 1.40 -9.30 -1.68
C VAL A 29 0.24 -8.38 -1.34
N GLU A 30 -0.97 -8.73 -1.77
CA GLU A 30 -2.18 -8.09 -1.26
C GLU A 30 -2.48 -8.68 0.11
N CYS A 31 -2.42 -7.84 1.15
CA CYS A 31 -2.77 -8.22 2.49
C CYS A 31 -4.29 -8.30 2.62
N VAL A 32 -4.73 -9.20 3.48
CA VAL A 32 -6.12 -9.35 3.85
C VAL A 32 -6.23 -9.35 5.36
N SER A 33 -7.43 -9.09 5.87
CA SER A 33 -7.67 -9.07 7.31
C SER A 33 -7.40 -10.44 7.94
N VAL A 34 -6.31 -10.56 8.70
CA VAL A 34 -5.92 -11.77 9.43
C VAL A 34 -5.98 -11.49 10.93
N THR A 35 -6.89 -12.18 11.63
CA THR A 35 -7.11 -11.98 13.06
C THR A 35 -6.40 -13.00 13.96
N ASP A 36 -5.97 -14.16 13.42
CA ASP A 36 -5.15 -15.11 14.19
C ASP A 36 -3.73 -14.55 14.36
N PRO A 37 -3.28 -14.24 15.60
CA PRO A 37 -1.98 -13.63 15.83
C PRO A 37 -0.80 -14.47 15.33
N ARG A 38 -0.94 -15.80 15.30
CA ARG A 38 0.11 -16.70 14.82
C ARG A 38 0.28 -16.60 13.31
N ILE A 39 -0.83 -16.54 12.58
CA ILE A 39 -0.80 -16.38 11.12
C ILE A 39 -0.26 -14.99 10.78
N ASN A 40 -0.71 -13.96 11.49
CA ASN A 40 -0.23 -12.59 11.31
C ASN A 40 1.28 -12.47 11.56
N ALA A 41 1.78 -13.07 12.65
CA ALA A 41 3.22 -13.13 12.94
C ALA A 41 4.00 -13.87 11.84
N GLY A 42 3.45 -14.97 11.31
CA GLY A 42 4.06 -15.70 10.20
C GLY A 42 4.14 -14.88 8.92
N ILE A 43 3.10 -14.11 8.59
CA ILE A 43 3.08 -13.21 7.42
C ILE A 43 4.19 -12.16 7.53
N ILE A 44 4.27 -11.49 8.67
CA ILE A 44 5.26 -10.42 8.92
C ILE A 44 6.70 -10.97 8.94
N ARG A 45 6.90 -12.15 9.52
CA ARG A 45 8.23 -12.74 9.70
C ARG A 45 8.75 -13.41 8.42
N HIS A 46 7.87 -14.01 7.62
CA HIS A 46 8.27 -14.87 6.52
C HIS A 46 7.86 -14.32 5.16
N ILE A 47 6.59 -13.96 4.96
CA ILE A 47 6.05 -13.62 3.64
C ILE A 47 6.45 -12.21 3.21
N LEU A 48 6.15 -11.20 4.02
CA LEU A 48 6.41 -9.79 3.66
C LEU A 48 7.91 -9.51 3.40
N PRO A 49 8.86 -10.04 4.19
CA PRO A 49 10.29 -9.84 3.92
C PRO A 49 10.79 -10.47 2.62
N ALA A 50 10.06 -11.46 2.07
CA ALA A 50 10.41 -12.11 0.81
C ALA A 50 9.85 -11.39 -0.43
N ALA A 51 8.86 -10.50 -0.25
CA ALA A 51 8.19 -9.77 -1.31
C ALA A 51 8.90 -8.44 -1.65
N ASP A 52 8.63 -7.90 -2.85
CA ASP A 52 9.10 -6.57 -3.24
C ASP A 52 8.11 -5.47 -2.80
N SER A 53 6.82 -5.82 -2.72
CA SER A 53 5.76 -4.88 -2.41
C SER A 53 4.61 -5.52 -1.64
N ALA A 54 3.89 -4.72 -0.85
CA ALA A 54 2.62 -5.12 -0.26
C ALA A 54 1.54 -4.03 -0.38
N GLY A 55 0.28 -4.46 -0.50
CA GLY A 55 -0.92 -3.61 -0.55
C GLY A 55 -1.83 -3.92 0.65
N MET A 56 -2.43 -2.89 1.26
CA MET A 56 -3.34 -3.05 2.42
C MET A 56 -4.20 -1.82 2.68
N ASN A 57 -5.29 -1.99 3.41
CA ASN A 57 -6.04 -0.87 4.02
C ASN A 57 -5.59 -0.58 5.47
N GLU A 58 -6.19 0.45 6.09
CA GLU A 58 -5.86 0.89 7.45
C GLU A 58 -6.16 -0.16 8.54
N ASN A 59 -7.16 -1.01 8.34
CA ASN A 59 -7.51 -2.07 9.28
C ASN A 59 -6.47 -3.20 9.21
N GLU A 60 -6.08 -3.61 8.01
CA GLU A 60 -5.03 -4.59 7.78
C GLU A 60 -3.67 -4.10 8.29
N LEU A 61 -3.34 -2.83 8.07
CA LEU A 61 -2.13 -2.24 8.65
C LEU A 61 -2.15 -2.32 10.17
N SER A 62 -3.27 -1.96 10.82
CA SER A 62 -3.43 -2.08 12.28
C SER A 62 -3.23 -3.52 12.76
N LEU A 63 -3.82 -4.50 12.06
CA LEU A 63 -3.66 -5.92 12.37
C LEU A 63 -2.21 -6.39 12.22
N LEU A 64 -1.52 -6.00 11.14
CA LEU A 64 -0.11 -6.34 10.89
C LEU A 64 0.84 -5.70 11.93
N LEU A 65 0.54 -4.48 12.39
CA LEU A 65 1.32 -3.87 13.46
C LEU A 65 1.05 -4.53 14.81
N GLY A 66 -0.17 -5.04 15.01
CA GLY A 66 -0.61 -5.68 16.25
C GLY A 66 -1.17 -4.70 17.28
N HIS A 67 -1.48 -3.47 16.85
CA HIS A 67 -2.11 -2.44 17.66
C HIS A 67 -2.99 -1.54 16.79
N PRO A 68 -4.02 -0.89 17.36
CA PRO A 68 -4.82 0.06 16.61
C PRO A 68 -3.95 1.25 16.16
N LEU A 69 -4.24 1.76 14.96
CA LEU A 69 -3.70 3.03 14.51
C LEU A 69 -4.47 4.19 15.15
N GLU A 70 -3.76 5.24 15.55
CA GLU A 70 -4.41 6.49 15.91
C GLU A 70 -5.12 7.11 14.70
N PRO A 71 -6.23 7.83 14.88
CA PRO A 71 -6.94 8.47 13.77
C PRO A 71 -6.09 9.53 13.08
N GLY A 72 -6.23 9.61 11.76
CA GLY A 72 -5.64 10.68 10.95
C GLY A 72 -4.51 10.21 10.03
N PRO A 73 -4.33 10.89 8.89
CA PRO A 73 -3.39 10.47 7.85
C PRO A 73 -1.93 10.53 8.29
N GLU A 74 -1.57 11.42 9.22
CA GLU A 74 -0.23 11.46 9.81
C GLU A 74 0.13 10.14 10.56
N HIS A 75 -0.85 9.46 11.14
CA HIS A 75 -0.67 8.19 11.83
C HIS A 75 -0.63 7.02 10.85
N LEU A 76 -1.33 7.13 9.71
CA LEU A 76 -1.21 6.19 8.61
C LEU A 76 0.22 6.17 8.04
N VAL A 77 0.81 7.36 7.83
CA VAL A 77 2.21 7.50 7.38
C VAL A 77 3.16 6.81 8.38
N LYS A 78 3.00 7.12 9.68
CA LYS A 78 3.82 6.50 10.74
C LYS A 78 3.69 4.98 10.74
N GLY A 79 2.47 4.45 10.67
CA GLY A 79 2.22 3.02 10.65
C GLY A 79 2.83 2.33 9.41
N VAL A 80 2.75 2.95 8.24
CA VAL A 80 3.39 2.43 7.02
C VAL A 80 4.91 2.37 7.17
N LEU A 81 5.53 3.44 7.69
CA LEU A 81 6.98 3.47 7.93
C LEU A 81 7.41 2.47 9.01
N GLU A 82 6.58 2.27 10.04
CA GLU A 82 6.81 1.24 11.07
C GLU A 82 6.78 -0.17 10.45
N LEU A 83 5.76 -0.47 9.63
CA LEU A 83 5.67 -1.75 8.94
C LEU A 83 6.86 -1.96 8.00
N ALA A 84 7.27 -0.92 7.28
CA ALA A 84 8.44 -0.95 6.40
C ALA A 84 9.71 -1.29 7.19
N LYS A 85 9.91 -0.67 8.36
CA LYS A 85 11.04 -0.97 9.25
C LYS A 85 10.98 -2.41 9.80
N LYS A 86 9.79 -2.90 10.15
CA LYS A 86 9.57 -4.24 10.71
C LYS A 86 9.81 -5.36 9.70
N THR A 87 9.52 -5.12 8.42
CA THR A 87 9.51 -6.13 7.36
C THR A 87 10.66 -6.00 6.35
N GLY A 88 11.25 -4.81 6.21
CA GLY A 88 12.23 -4.52 5.17
C GLY A 88 11.63 -4.34 3.77
N LEU A 89 10.29 -4.29 3.65
CA LEU A 89 9.58 -4.10 2.38
C LEU A 89 10.04 -2.83 1.67
N ALA A 90 10.35 -2.94 0.39
CA ALA A 90 10.80 -1.80 -0.39
C ALA A 90 9.65 -0.93 -0.92
N ARG A 91 8.41 -1.43 -0.94
CA ARG A 91 7.24 -0.73 -1.46
C ARG A 91 5.96 -1.09 -0.70
N ILE A 92 5.36 -0.15 0.03
CA ILE A 92 4.11 -0.37 0.77
C ILE A 92 3.03 0.56 0.24
N HIS A 93 1.96 0.00 -0.30
CA HIS A 93 0.79 0.72 -0.81
C HIS A 93 -0.36 0.61 0.19
N LEU A 94 -0.61 1.70 0.91
CA LEU A 94 -1.77 1.83 1.78
C LEU A 94 -2.92 2.48 1.02
N HIS A 95 -4.07 1.84 1.02
CA HIS A 95 -5.27 2.34 0.37
C HIS A 95 -6.41 2.49 1.37
N THR A 96 -6.87 3.71 1.57
CA THR A 96 -7.99 4.01 2.47
C THR A 96 -9.03 4.86 1.76
N TYR A 97 -10.18 5.05 2.38
CA TYR A 97 -11.23 5.89 1.82
C TYR A 97 -10.73 7.32 1.61
N GLY A 98 -10.73 7.76 0.36
CA GLY A 98 -10.35 9.12 -0.02
C GLY A 98 -8.85 9.36 -0.20
N LEU A 99 -7.96 8.44 0.20
CA LEU A 99 -6.52 8.65 0.17
C LEU A 99 -5.78 7.36 -0.20
N TYR A 100 -4.85 7.44 -1.15
CA TYR A 100 -3.80 6.43 -1.31
C TYR A 100 -2.48 6.99 -0.83
N LEU A 101 -1.68 6.13 -0.20
CA LEU A 101 -0.33 6.42 0.27
C LEU A 101 0.60 5.32 -0.18
N LEU A 102 1.76 5.69 -0.69
CA LEU A 102 2.79 4.78 -1.14
C LEU A 102 4.12 5.18 -0.49
N ALA A 103 4.76 4.23 0.19
CA ALA A 103 6.13 4.37 0.64
C ALA A 103 7.03 3.51 -0.25
N VAL A 104 8.05 4.11 -0.87
CA VAL A 104 9.03 3.41 -1.70
C VAL A 104 10.42 3.70 -1.17
N ARG A 105 11.22 2.65 -0.94
CA ARG A 105 12.59 2.78 -0.42
C ARG A 105 13.45 3.60 -1.37
N GLU A 106 14.34 4.42 -0.83
CA GLU A 106 15.18 5.37 -1.58
C GLU A 106 15.86 4.75 -2.81
N ASP A 107 16.48 3.59 -2.63
CA ASP A 107 17.21 2.86 -3.67
C ASP A 107 16.35 2.31 -4.81
N ARG A 108 15.02 2.41 -4.71
CA ARG A 108 14.04 1.97 -5.71
C ARG A 108 13.07 3.07 -6.14
N ALA A 109 13.15 4.25 -5.54
CA ALA A 109 12.13 5.27 -5.70
C ALA A 109 12.16 5.92 -7.09
N ARG A 110 10.96 6.13 -7.65
CA ARG A 110 10.73 6.93 -8.85
C ARG A 110 9.57 7.88 -8.58
N PRO A 111 9.74 8.90 -7.71
CA PRO A 111 8.63 9.54 -6.99
C PRO A 111 7.50 10.05 -7.88
N LYS A 112 7.84 10.69 -9.02
CA LYS A 112 6.85 11.16 -10.00
C LYS A 112 6.07 10.01 -10.63
N LEU A 113 6.75 8.95 -11.10
CA LEU A 113 6.11 7.76 -11.65
C LEU A 113 5.22 7.08 -10.61
N SER A 114 5.72 6.94 -9.38
CA SER A 114 5.00 6.30 -8.27
C SER A 114 3.72 7.07 -7.93
N ARG A 115 3.77 8.40 -7.87
CA ARG A 115 2.58 9.24 -7.68
C ARG A 115 1.61 9.11 -8.86
N ASP A 116 2.12 9.15 -10.09
CA ASP A 116 1.29 9.07 -11.29
C ASP A 116 0.61 7.69 -11.41
N ALA A 117 1.27 6.62 -10.97
CA ALA A 117 0.71 5.29 -10.84
C ALA A 117 -0.45 5.23 -9.83
N LEU A 118 -0.35 5.96 -8.71
CA LEU A 118 -1.47 6.08 -7.76
C LEU A 118 -2.66 6.85 -8.36
N LEU A 119 -2.42 7.94 -9.08
CA LEU A 119 -3.47 8.69 -9.78
C LEU A 119 -4.17 7.83 -10.84
N PHE A 120 -3.39 7.03 -11.57
CA PHE A 120 -3.91 6.09 -12.54
C PHE A 120 -4.77 5.02 -11.85
N ALA A 121 -4.27 4.41 -10.77
CA ALA A 121 -5.03 3.45 -9.98
C ALA A 121 -6.34 4.03 -9.44
N ALA A 122 -6.33 5.27 -8.93
CA ALA A 122 -7.54 5.96 -8.46
C ALA A 122 -8.57 6.13 -9.59
N THR A 123 -8.11 6.44 -10.81
CA THR A 123 -8.97 6.57 -12.00
C THR A 123 -9.61 5.24 -12.40
N ILE A 124 -8.80 4.18 -12.50
CA ILE A 124 -9.30 2.84 -12.85
C ILE A 124 -10.27 2.32 -11.78
N THR A 125 -9.99 2.59 -10.51
CA THR A 125 -10.82 2.11 -9.39
C THR A 125 -12.16 2.82 -9.34
N ALA A 126 -12.19 4.14 -9.54
CA ALA A 126 -13.42 4.90 -9.61
C ALA A 126 -14.31 4.46 -10.79
N ALA A 127 -13.71 4.19 -11.95
CA ALA A 127 -14.45 3.63 -13.08
C ALA A 127 -14.98 2.22 -12.77
N ALA A 128 -14.18 1.37 -12.13
CA ALA A 128 -14.55 0.01 -11.77
C ALA A 128 -15.67 -0.06 -10.71
N ALA A 129 -15.83 0.98 -9.90
CA ALA A 129 -16.88 1.09 -8.88
C ALA A 129 -18.30 1.21 -9.48
N ARG A 130 -18.42 1.57 -10.77
CA ARG A 130 -19.73 1.67 -11.47
C ARG A 130 -20.73 2.57 -10.73
N GLY A 131 -20.26 3.73 -10.28
CA GLY A 131 -21.11 4.78 -9.71
C GLY A 131 -21.57 5.79 -10.75
N THR A 132 -22.42 6.74 -10.33
CA THR A 132 -23.08 7.71 -11.20
C THR A 132 -22.28 9.00 -11.39
N THR A 133 -21.61 9.48 -10.34
CA THR A 133 -20.74 10.66 -10.36
C THR A 133 -19.38 10.31 -9.80
N ILE A 134 -18.31 10.78 -10.44
CA ILE A 134 -16.93 10.60 -9.97
C ILE A 134 -16.36 11.98 -9.63
N ALA A 135 -15.87 12.14 -8.40
CA ALA A 135 -15.25 13.38 -7.95
C ALA A 135 -14.01 13.10 -7.08
N VAL A 136 -13.10 14.08 -7.03
CA VAL A 136 -11.94 14.03 -6.12
C VAL A 136 -12.43 14.09 -4.68
N SER A 137 -11.92 13.20 -3.83
CA SER A 137 -12.28 13.14 -2.41
C SER A 137 -11.85 14.42 -1.68
N PRO A 138 -12.81 15.20 -1.11
CA PRO A 138 -12.47 16.33 -0.25
C PRO A 138 -11.71 15.88 1.01
N HIS A 139 -12.01 14.68 1.51
CA HIS A 139 -11.29 14.06 2.61
C HIS A 139 -9.82 13.82 2.26
N GLY A 140 -9.54 13.29 1.07
CA GLY A 140 -8.19 13.11 0.56
C GLY A 140 -7.40 14.41 0.44
N ILE A 141 -8.04 15.46 -0.09
CA ILE A 141 -7.43 16.79 -0.22
C ILE A 141 -7.06 17.35 1.15
N ALA A 142 -7.96 17.24 2.13
CA ALA A 142 -7.69 17.66 3.51
C ALA A 142 -6.59 16.81 4.16
N ALA A 143 -6.51 15.52 3.82
CA ALA A 143 -5.52 14.61 4.36
C ALA A 143 -4.08 14.97 3.92
N LEU A 144 -3.87 15.36 2.66
CA LEU A 144 -2.55 15.79 2.18
C LEU A 144 -1.94 16.88 3.06
N ARG A 145 -2.73 17.90 3.42
CA ARG A 145 -2.27 19.02 4.26
C ARG A 145 -1.82 18.57 5.67
N ARG A 146 -2.38 17.48 6.18
CA ARG A 146 -2.04 16.93 7.50
C ARG A 146 -0.80 16.05 7.46
N ILE A 147 -0.52 15.40 6.32
CA ILE A 147 0.68 14.58 6.11
C ILE A 147 1.96 15.45 6.06
N THR A 148 1.85 16.67 5.56
CA THR A 148 2.97 17.63 5.54
C THR A 148 3.51 17.89 6.95
N THR A 149 2.66 17.86 7.99
CA THR A 149 3.07 18.14 9.38
C THR A 149 4.17 17.18 9.90
N PRO A 150 4.03 15.84 9.82
CA PRO A 150 5.08 14.91 10.25
C PRO A 150 6.25 14.75 9.26
N LEU A 151 6.07 15.01 7.96
CA LEU A 151 7.08 14.75 6.94
C LEU A 151 7.93 15.98 6.57
N GLY A 152 7.47 17.18 6.91
CA GLY A 152 8.10 18.43 6.49
C GLY A 152 7.59 18.90 5.12
N GLU A 153 8.38 19.76 4.47
CA GLU A 153 8.02 20.35 3.18
C GLU A 153 7.90 19.28 2.08
N GLU A 154 6.94 19.48 1.18
CA GLU A 154 6.75 18.65 -0.01
C GLU A 154 7.83 18.96 -1.05
N ASP A 155 8.43 17.92 -1.64
CA ASP A 155 9.32 18.09 -2.80
C ASP A 155 8.53 18.52 -4.04
N ALA A 156 7.28 18.05 -4.13
CA ALA A 156 6.25 18.51 -5.05
C ALA A 156 4.89 17.96 -4.58
N PRO A 157 3.76 18.41 -5.17
CA PRO A 157 2.42 18.08 -4.66
C PRO A 157 2.21 16.58 -4.41
N GLY A 158 1.96 16.24 -3.13
CA GLY A 158 1.75 14.89 -2.65
C GLY A 158 3.00 14.02 -2.61
N MET A 159 4.20 14.59 -2.58
CA MET A 159 5.47 13.85 -2.55
C MET A 159 6.39 14.41 -1.47
N TRP A 160 7.00 13.50 -0.70
CA TRP A 160 7.97 13.79 0.34
C TRP A 160 9.13 12.81 0.27
N CYS A 161 10.33 13.29 0.58
CA CYS A 161 11.50 12.46 0.80
C CYS A 161 11.82 12.37 2.29
N THR A 162 11.98 11.16 2.80
CA THR A 162 12.60 10.91 4.11
C THR A 162 14.02 10.38 3.90
N ARG A 163 14.73 10.01 4.98
CA ARG A 163 16.07 9.43 4.87
C ARG A 163 16.09 8.10 4.10
N ASP A 164 15.09 7.26 4.32
CA ASP A 164 15.10 5.86 3.86
C ASP A 164 14.01 5.57 2.81
N TYR A 165 12.99 6.43 2.70
CA TYR A 165 11.83 6.25 1.82
C TYR A 165 11.37 7.56 1.19
N HIS A 166 10.93 7.48 -0.06
CA HIS A 166 10.03 8.45 -0.67
C HIS A 166 8.58 8.09 -0.38
N ILE A 167 7.79 9.08 0.02
CA ILE A 167 6.36 8.96 0.28
C ILE A 167 5.60 9.69 -0.82
N GLN A 168 4.61 9.02 -1.41
CA GLN A 168 3.64 9.63 -2.29
C GLN A 168 2.26 9.48 -1.69
N ALA A 169 1.46 10.53 -1.73
CA ALA A 169 0.05 10.47 -1.34
C ALA A 169 -0.81 11.20 -2.36
N VAL A 170 -1.96 10.61 -2.69
CA VAL A 170 -2.91 11.22 -3.64
C VAL A 170 -4.34 11.12 -3.11
N PRO A 171 -5.16 12.18 -3.27
CA PRO A 171 -6.58 12.07 -3.03
C PRO A 171 -7.18 11.13 -4.08
N THR A 172 -8.07 10.24 -3.65
CA THR A 172 -8.71 9.31 -4.57
C THR A 172 -9.94 9.92 -5.23
N LEU A 173 -10.40 9.29 -6.30
CA LEU A 173 -11.67 9.58 -6.93
C LEU A 173 -12.76 8.69 -6.30
N ILE A 174 -13.84 9.30 -5.83
CA ILE A 174 -14.97 8.61 -5.21
C ILE A 174 -16.14 8.60 -6.17
N ALA A 175 -16.63 7.40 -6.47
CA ALA A 175 -17.85 7.20 -7.25
C ALA A 175 -19.06 7.17 -6.31
N THR A 176 -20.01 8.08 -6.48
CA THR A 176 -21.28 8.08 -5.72
C THR A 176 -22.20 6.99 -6.25
N GLU A 177 -23.07 6.47 -5.38
CA GLU A 177 -24.05 5.42 -5.74
C GLU A 177 -23.39 4.21 -6.41
N SER A 178 -22.17 3.88 -5.96
CA SER A 178 -21.42 2.73 -6.44
C SER A 178 -22.24 1.45 -6.28
N THR A 179 -22.32 0.68 -7.35
CA THR A 179 -22.94 -0.64 -7.37
C THR A 179 -21.93 -1.77 -7.16
N ARG A 180 -20.64 -1.44 -7.07
CA ARG A 180 -19.56 -2.40 -6.90
C ARG A 180 -18.48 -1.90 -5.95
N THR A 181 -18.31 -2.61 -4.84
CA THR A 181 -17.23 -2.37 -3.86
C THR A 181 -16.29 -3.56 -3.73
N THR A 182 -16.77 -4.78 -4.01
CA THR A 182 -15.95 -6.00 -3.96
C THR A 182 -14.88 -6.01 -5.05
N GLY A 183 -13.64 -6.28 -4.62
CA GLY A 183 -12.45 -6.37 -5.47
C GLY A 183 -11.84 -5.03 -5.86
N LEU A 184 -12.33 -3.89 -5.32
CA LEU A 184 -11.71 -2.59 -5.59
C LEU A 184 -10.29 -2.49 -5.02
N GLY A 185 -10.02 -3.11 -3.86
CA GLY A 185 -8.67 -3.25 -3.29
C GLY A 185 -7.72 -3.98 -4.24
N ASP A 186 -8.14 -5.14 -4.76
CA ASP A 186 -7.35 -5.88 -5.74
C ASP A 186 -7.06 -5.05 -7.00
N ILE A 187 -8.06 -4.33 -7.51
CA ILE A 187 -7.94 -3.48 -8.71
C ILE A 187 -6.96 -2.34 -8.48
N LEU A 188 -7.11 -1.57 -7.40
CA LEU A 188 -6.23 -0.43 -7.12
C LEU A 188 -4.79 -0.90 -6.85
N SER A 189 -4.61 -2.01 -6.12
CA SER A 189 -3.28 -2.47 -5.72
C SER A 189 -2.52 -3.03 -6.90
N SER A 190 -3.16 -3.88 -7.71
CA SER A 190 -2.56 -4.43 -8.93
C SER A 190 -2.28 -3.35 -9.97
N THR A 191 -3.20 -2.40 -10.17
CA THR A 191 -3.01 -1.28 -11.13
C THR A 191 -1.84 -0.41 -10.72
N ALA A 192 -1.79 0.03 -9.46
CA ALA A 192 -0.70 0.85 -8.96
C ALA A 192 0.64 0.10 -9.02
N PHE A 193 0.65 -1.19 -8.66
CA PHE A 193 1.87 -1.99 -8.70
C PHE A 193 2.42 -2.12 -10.13
N VAL A 194 1.60 -2.47 -11.11
CA VAL A 194 2.06 -2.62 -12.49
C VAL A 194 2.49 -1.28 -13.09
N ALA A 195 1.72 -0.20 -12.87
CA ALA A 195 2.02 1.10 -13.45
C ALA A 195 3.28 1.76 -12.87
N ASP A 196 3.55 1.56 -11.58
CA ASP A 196 4.75 2.05 -10.89
C ASP A 196 6.02 1.27 -11.26
N TRP A 197 5.86 0.11 -11.90
CA TRP A 197 6.97 -0.75 -12.35
C TRP A 197 7.21 -0.74 -13.86
N LEU A 198 6.53 0.14 -14.62
CA LEU A 198 6.92 0.52 -15.99
C LEU A 198 8.27 1.24 -16.00
#